data_AF-A0A958C4F1-F1
#
_entry.id   AF-A0A958C4F1-F1
#
_cell.length_a   1.000
_cell.length_b   1.000
_cell.length_c   1.000
_cell.angle_alpha   90.00
_cell.angle_beta   90.00
_cell.angle_gamma   90.00
#
_symmetry.space_group_name_H-M   'P 1'
#
loop_
_entity.id
_entity.type
_entity.pdbx_description
1 polymer ?
#
loop_
_entity_poly.entity_id
_entity_poly.type
_entity_poly.pdbx_seq_one_letter_code
_entity_poly.pdbx_strand_id
1 'polypeptide(L)'
;MAEFRERPYGQFNFLVDLGTGDTASAQAGFQEVSGLGMEITVAEYRNGNEKDNAPRKMTGMYKVPDITLKRGVIGALDLYEWLDQVRAGSQASLRTITVQLQNEDHT
;
A
#
# COMPACT_ATOMS: atom_id res chain seq x y z
N MET A 1 2.00 10.45 -14.91
CA MET A 1 0.81 11.01 -14.21
C MET A 1 -0.36 10.11 -14.58
N ALA A 2 -1.30 9.82 -13.66
CA ALA A 2 -2.42 8.92 -13.97
C ALA A 2 -3.36 9.59 -15.00
N GLU A 3 -3.51 8.98 -16.17
CA GLU A 3 -4.42 9.43 -17.22
C GLU A 3 -5.74 8.67 -17.17
N PHE A 4 -6.85 9.38 -17.38
CA PHE A 4 -8.18 8.79 -17.44
C PHE A 4 -8.31 7.88 -18.67
N ARG A 5 -8.72 6.64 -18.46
CA ARG A 5 -8.91 5.62 -19.49
C ARG A 5 -10.14 4.78 -19.13
N GLU A 6 -10.97 4.48 -20.13
CA GLU A 6 -12.18 3.64 -19.98
C GLU A 6 -11.86 2.17 -19.70
N ARG A 7 -10.70 1.69 -20.15
CA ARG A 7 -10.23 0.32 -19.92
C ARG A 7 -9.34 0.26 -18.68
N PRO A 8 -9.46 -0.76 -17.81
CA PRO A 8 -8.58 -0.90 -16.67
C PRO A 8 -7.13 -1.15 -17.09
N TYR A 9 -6.18 -0.75 -16.24
CA TYR A 9 -4.78 -1.15 -16.34
C TYR A 9 -4.60 -2.58 -15.81
N GLY A 10 -3.65 -3.32 -16.39
CA GLY A 10 -3.28 -4.63 -15.86
C GLY A 10 -2.53 -4.52 -14.53
N GLN A 11 -2.80 -5.44 -13.60
CA GLN A 11 -2.17 -5.44 -12.27
C GLN A 11 -0.75 -6.05 -12.26
N PHE A 12 -0.09 -6.16 -13.41
CA PHE A 12 1.19 -6.85 -13.56
C PHE A 12 2.36 -5.92 -13.89
N ASN A 13 2.11 -4.66 -14.27
CA ASN A 13 3.16 -3.71 -14.62
C ASN A 13 3.24 -2.58 -13.59
N PHE A 14 4.15 -2.71 -12.63
CA PHE A 14 4.34 -1.72 -11.58
C PHE A 14 5.80 -1.66 -11.14
N LEU A 15 6.19 -0.49 -10.64
CA LEU A 15 7.50 -0.24 -10.05
C LEU A 15 7.34 0.01 -8.55
N VAL A 16 8.26 -0.55 -7.76
CA VAL A 16 8.32 -0.34 -6.31
C VAL A 16 9.65 0.30 -5.97
N ASP A 17 9.61 1.51 -5.42
CA ASP A 17 10.77 2.17 -4.82
C ASP A 17 10.73 1.96 -3.31
N LEU A 18 11.76 1.32 -2.76
CA LEU A 18 11.91 1.08 -1.32
C LEU A 18 12.52 2.29 -0.56
N GLY A 19 12.48 3.48 -1.16
CA GLY A 19 13.05 4.72 -0.62
C GLY A 19 14.53 4.89 -0.95
N THR A 20 15.05 4.14 -1.93
CA THR A 20 16.44 4.20 -2.41
C THR A 20 16.56 5.02 -3.69
N GLY A 21 15.44 5.30 -4.37
CA GLY A 21 15.43 5.90 -5.70
C GLY A 21 15.77 4.90 -6.82
N ASP A 22 15.86 3.61 -6.50
CA ASP A 22 16.10 2.54 -7.47
C ASP A 22 14.81 1.74 -7.67
N THR A 23 14.29 1.80 -8.89
CA THR A 23 13.09 1.08 -9.34
C THR A 23 13.40 0.05 -10.43
N ALA A 24 14.63 0.02 -10.95
CA ALA A 24 14.98 -0.77 -12.14
C ALA A 24 15.75 -2.04 -11.80
N SER A 25 16.38 -2.11 -10.62
CA SER A 25 17.13 -3.31 -10.22
C SER A 25 16.22 -4.47 -9.84
N ALA A 26 16.78 -5.68 -9.86
CA ALA A 26 16.10 -6.87 -9.38
C ALA A 26 15.68 -6.77 -7.89
N GLN A 27 16.30 -5.88 -7.11
CA GLN A 27 15.95 -5.65 -5.71
C GLN A 27 14.61 -4.91 -5.57
N ALA A 28 14.31 -4.02 -6.51
CA ALA A 28 13.03 -3.33 -6.62
C ALA A 28 11.91 -4.18 -7.25
N GLY A 29 12.24 -5.39 -7.75
CA GLY A 29 11.29 -6.29 -8.39
C GLY A 29 10.44 -7.07 -7.40
N PHE A 30 9.12 -6.85 -7.45
CA PHE A 30 8.13 -7.61 -6.68
C PHE A 30 7.11 -8.28 -7.59
N GLN A 31 6.65 -9.46 -7.17
CA GLN A 31 5.61 -10.22 -7.86
C GLN A 31 4.21 -9.76 -7.47
N GLU A 32 4.02 -9.32 -6.23
CA GLU A 32 2.71 -8.94 -5.70
C GLU A 32 2.85 -7.79 -4.70
N VAL A 33 1.93 -6.83 -4.79
CA VAL A 33 1.71 -5.77 -3.81
C VAL A 33 0.25 -5.84 -3.36
N SER A 34 0.02 -5.99 -2.06
CA SER A 34 -1.33 -6.07 -1.48
C SER A 34 -1.45 -5.22 -0.23
N GLY A 35 -2.69 -4.94 0.19
CA GLY A 35 -2.95 -4.12 1.39
C GLY A 35 -2.90 -2.61 1.12
N LEU A 36 -2.88 -2.18 -0.14
CA LEU A 36 -3.06 -0.76 -0.48
C LEU A 36 -4.54 -0.41 -0.35
N GLY A 37 -4.91 0.24 0.75
CA GLY A 37 -6.29 0.63 1.01
C GLY A 37 -6.40 1.66 2.12
N MET A 38 -7.60 2.18 2.30
CA MET A 38 -7.96 3.01 3.44
C MET A 38 -9.39 2.65 3.83
N GLU A 39 -9.58 2.39 5.11
CA GLU A 39 -10.91 2.09 5.66
C GLU A 39 -11.36 3.24 6.55
N ILE A 40 -12.59 3.73 6.34
CA ILE A 40 -13.23 4.66 7.27
C ILE A 40 -14.17 3.85 8.14
N THR A 41 -13.89 3.78 9.43
CA THR A 41 -14.78 3.10 10.37
C THR A 41 -16.12 3.85 10.47
N VAL A 42 -17.23 3.14 10.57
CA VAL A 42 -18.56 3.74 10.73
C VAL A 42 -19.18 3.20 12.00
N ALA A 43 -19.53 4.10 12.92
CA ALA A 43 -20.32 3.77 14.09
C ALA A 43 -21.81 3.96 13.76
N GLU A 44 -22.61 2.96 14.11
CA GLU A 44 -24.06 3.03 13.97
C GLU A 44 -24.67 3.45 15.30
N TYR A 45 -25.46 4.52 15.28
CA TYR A 45 -26.09 5.07 16.47
C TYR A 45 -27.57 5.33 16.25
N ARG A 46 -28.40 4.95 17.22
CA ARG A 46 -29.83 5.21 17.23
C ARG A 46 -30.27 5.68 18.61
N ASN A 47 -31.04 6.76 18.64
CA ASN A 47 -31.71 7.21 19.86
C ASN A 47 -32.98 6.38 20.12
N GLY A 48 -33.28 6.13 21.40
CA GLY A 48 -34.49 5.38 21.78
C GLY A 48 -35.82 6.03 21.37
N ASN A 49 -35.82 7.33 21.07
CA ASN A 49 -36.99 8.10 20.65
C ASN A 49 -37.05 8.35 19.13
N GLU A 50 -36.18 7.71 18.35
CA GLU A 50 -36.06 7.92 16.91
C GLU A 50 -37.20 7.20 16.18
N LYS A 51 -38.00 7.97 15.41
CA LYS A 51 -39.21 7.51 14.71
C LYS A 51 -38.90 6.54 13.58
N ASP A 52 -37.76 6.75 12.92
CA ASP A 52 -37.30 5.89 11.83
C ASP A 52 -36.62 4.65 12.38
N ASN A 53 -36.92 3.49 11.78
CA ASN A 53 -36.34 2.20 12.18
C ASN A 53 -34.97 1.94 11.53
N ALA A 54 -34.11 2.96 11.47
CA ALA A 54 -32.77 2.86 10.90
C ALA A 54 -31.74 3.57 11.78
N PRO A 55 -30.56 2.98 12.02
CA PRO A 55 -29.47 3.66 12.71
C PRO A 55 -28.84 4.73 11.82
N ARG A 56 -28.37 5.81 12.44
CA ARG A 56 -27.55 6.84 11.77
C ARG A 56 -26.10 6.38 11.71
N LYS A 57 -25.47 6.60 10.56
CA LYS A 57 -24.04 6.32 10.32
C LYS A 57 -23.22 7.53 10.75
N MET A 58 -22.38 7.37 11.76
CA MET A 58 -21.39 8.35 12.19
C MET A 58 -20.01 7.90 11.71
N THR A 59 -19.33 8.73 10.93
CA THR A 59 -17.96 8.44 10.48
C THR A 59 -17.00 8.50 11.66
N GLY A 60 -16.27 7.43 11.88
CA GLY A 60 -15.22 7.30 12.89
C GLY A 60 -13.83 7.60 12.33
N MET A 61 -12.82 7.00 12.96
CA MET A 61 -11.42 7.14 12.58
C MET A 61 -11.11 6.38 11.28
N TYR A 62 -10.16 6.90 10.49
CA TYR A 62 -9.61 6.18 9.35
C TYR A 62 -8.52 5.20 9.80
N LYS A 63 -8.48 4.03 9.17
CA LYS A 63 -7.46 3.01 9.36
C LYS A 63 -6.72 2.81 8.05
N VAL A 64 -5.39 2.75 8.16
CA VAL A 64 -4.51 2.37 7.06
C VAL A 64 -4.01 0.95 7.36
N PRO A 65 -4.32 -0.04 6.52
CA PRO A 65 -3.84 -1.41 6.68
C PRO A 65 -2.35 -1.54 6.33
N ASP A 66 -1.74 -2.62 6.80
CA ASP A 66 -0.35 -2.93 6.49
C ASP A 66 -0.18 -3.39 5.04
N ILE A 67 0.92 -2.95 4.42
CA ILE A 67 1.28 -3.33 3.06
C ILE A 67 2.07 -4.64 3.09
N THR A 68 1.72 -5.56 2.20
CA THR A 68 2.47 -6.81 1.99
C THR A 68 3.06 -6.83 0.59
N LEU A 69 4.36 -7.08 0.51
CA LEU A 69 5.12 -7.22 -0.73
C LEU A 69 5.65 -8.65 -0.83
N LYS A 70 5.48 -9.31 -1.98
CA LYS A 70 6.03 -10.65 -2.22
C LYS A 70 6.96 -10.63 -3.43
N ARG A 71 8.13 -11.26 -3.29
CA ARG A 71 9.06 -11.51 -4.39
C ARG A 71 9.68 -12.90 -4.25
N GLY A 72 10.21 -13.43 -5.35
CA GLY A 72 11.02 -14.63 -5.31
C GLY A 72 12.31 -14.42 -4.51
N VAL A 73 12.90 -15.52 -4.01
CA VAL A 73 14.19 -15.45 -3.33
C VAL A 73 15.28 -15.13 -4.36
N ILE A 74 16.02 -14.06 -4.11
CA ILE A 74 17.15 -13.60 -4.91
C ILE A 74 18.38 -13.48 -4.01
N GLY A 75 19.58 -13.49 -4.58
CA GLY A 75 20.86 -13.34 -3.86
C GLY A 75 21.11 -11.94 -3.30
N ALA A 76 20.08 -11.18 -2.95
CA ALA A 76 20.16 -9.86 -2.35
C ALA A 76 19.74 -9.90 -0.87
N LEU A 77 20.50 -9.22 -0.02
CA LEU A 77 20.28 -9.14 1.42
C LEU A 77 19.67 -7.81 1.87
N ASP A 78 19.40 -6.90 0.94
CA ASP A 78 18.82 -5.56 1.14
C ASP A 78 17.64 -5.53 2.10
N LEU A 79 16.66 -6.44 1.92
CA LEU A 79 15.48 -6.52 2.77
C LEU A 79 15.78 -7.08 4.17
N TYR A 80 16.73 -8.01 4.27
CA TYR A 80 17.15 -8.59 5.55
C TYR A 80 17.95 -7.58 6.37
N GLU A 81 18.89 -6.89 5.73
CA GLU A 81 19.66 -5.80 6.35
C GLU A 81 18.73 -4.68 6.81
N TRP A 82 17.74 -4.31 5.99
CA TRP A 82 16.76 -3.32 6.39
C TRP A 82 15.91 -3.79 7.59
N LEU A 83 15.46 -5.05 7.59
CA LEU A 83 14.74 -5.65 8.71
C LEU A 83 15.58 -5.62 10.00
N ASP A 84 16.87 -5.94 9.93
CA ASP A 84 17.76 -5.93 11.08
C ASP A 84 18.00 -4.51 11.62
N GLN A 85 18.12 -3.51 10.75
CA GLN A 85 18.21 -2.11 11.16
C GLN A 85 16.94 -1.64 11.89
N VAL A 86 15.76 -2.02 11.40
CA VAL A 86 14.48 -1.72 12.05
C VAL A 86 14.40 -2.41 13.42
N ARG A 87 14.80 -3.68 13.51
CA ARG A 87 14.86 -4.44 14.78
C ARG A 87 15.82 -3.82 15.79
N ALA A 88 16.92 -3.22 15.33
CA ALA A 88 17.88 -2.51 16.16
C ALA A 88 17.36 -1.14 16.65
N GLY A 89 16.15 -0.72 16.25
CA GLY A 89 15.52 0.53 16.71
C GLY A 89 16.02 1.79 16.00
N SER A 90 16.64 1.65 14.83
CA SER A 90 17.11 2.80 14.04
C SER A 90 15.94 3.57 13.44
N GLN A 91 15.73 4.81 13.89
CA GLN A 91 14.71 5.72 13.32
C GLN A 91 14.98 6.10 11.86
N ALA A 92 16.26 6.05 11.42
CA ALA A 92 16.64 6.30 10.03
C ALA A 92 16.17 5.17 9.08
N SER A 93 15.65 4.07 9.61
CA SER A 93 15.15 2.95 8.84
C SER A 93 13.70 3.12 8.38
N LEU A 94 13.01 4.18 8.79
CA LEU A 94 11.71 4.54 8.23
C LEU A 94 11.89 5.09 6.81
N ARG A 95 11.33 4.39 5.81
CA ARG A 95 11.47 4.73 4.40
C ARG A 95 10.11 5.07 3.79
N THR A 96 10.10 6.06 2.91
CA THR A 96 8.94 6.34 2.05
C THR A 96 8.96 5.37 0.89
N ILE A 97 7.99 4.47 0.84
CA ILE A 97 7.85 3.50 -0.24
C ILE A 97 6.89 4.07 -1.29
N THR A 98 7.28 3.99 -2.54
CA THR A 98 6.45 4.47 -3.67
C THR A 98 6.11 3.30 -4.58
N VAL A 99 4.82 3.08 -4.84
CA VAL A 99 4.32 2.07 -5.78
C VAL A 99 3.70 2.80 -6.97
N GLN A 100 4.26 2.58 -8.15
CA GLN A 100 3.84 3.23 -9.40
C GLN A 100 3.30 2.21 -10.37
N LEU A 101 2.03 2.34 -10.73
CA LEU A 101 1.44 1.55 -11.81
C LEU A 101 1.89 2.13 -13.16
N GLN A 102 2.36 1.26 -14.04
CA GLN A 102 2.85 1.63 -15.36
C GLN A 102 1.80 1.32 -16.43
N ASN A 103 1.83 2.09 -17.52
CA ASN A 103 1.05 1.81 -18.73
C ASN A 103 1.62 0.60 -19.50
N GLU A 104 0.92 0.17 -20.54
CA GLU A 104 1.33 -0.98 -21.38
C GLU A 104 2.48 -0.61 -22.34
N ASP A 105 2.67 0.68 -22.62
CA ASP A 105 3.73 1.19 -23.48
C ASP A 105 5.04 1.27 -22.69
N HIS A 106 5.95 0.34 -22.94
CA HIS A 106 7.28 0.27 -22.31
C HIS A 106 8.28 1.31 -22.87
N THR A 107 7.82 2.53 -23.18
CA THR A 107 8.67 3.64 -23.66
C THR A 107 9.14 4.53 -22.55
#